data_AF-A0A965GRN4-F1
#
_entry.id   AF-A0A965GRN4-F1
#
_cell.length_a   1.000
_cell.length_b   1.000
_cell.length_c   1.000
_cell.angle_alpha   90.00
_cell.angle_beta   90.00
_cell.angle_gamma   90.00
#
_symmetry.space_group_name_H-M   'P 1'
#
loop_
_entity.id
_entity.type
_entity.pdbx_description
1 polymer ?
#
loop_
_entity_poly.entity_id
_entity_poly.type
_entity_poly.pdbx_seq_one_letter_code
_entity_poly.pdbx_strand_id
1 'polypeptide(L)'
;MSQYTKLESVWSGATWRQFYEPITPDARRPKGALTELVFSATSVDEWRTASEVSQRIGGCGTATASSLLSRWAQRGRLEHRVRRRLSNGRPENEWRRVVVR
;
A
#
# COMPACT_ATOMS: atom_id res chain seq x y z
N MET A 1 28.76 -0.23 -5.15
CA MET A 1 27.65 0.03 -6.09
C MET A 1 26.44 -0.75 -5.59
N SER A 2 25.46 -0.10 -4.97
CA SER A 2 24.22 -0.77 -4.55
C SER A 2 23.45 -1.16 -5.81
N GLN A 3 23.35 -2.46 -6.08
CA GLN A 3 22.54 -2.96 -7.19
C GLN A 3 21.07 -2.81 -6.83
N TYR A 4 20.23 -2.43 -7.78
CA TYR A 4 18.79 -2.30 -7.58
C TYR A 4 18.04 -3.19 -8.58
N THR A 5 17.06 -3.95 -8.10
CA THR A 5 16.17 -4.75 -8.96
C THR A 5 14.83 -4.05 -9.09
N LYS A 6 14.29 -4.03 -10.31
CA LYS A 6 12.94 -3.54 -10.60
C LYS A 6 11.92 -4.56 -10.06
N LEU A 7 11.16 -4.18 -9.02
CA LEU A 7 10.15 -5.02 -8.38
C LEU A 7 8.86 -5.06 -9.21
N GLU A 8 8.32 -3.90 -9.55
CA GLU A 8 7.04 -3.79 -10.23
C GLU A 8 6.85 -2.42 -10.87
N SER A 9 5.89 -2.34 -11.79
CA SER A 9 5.41 -1.10 -12.37
C SER A 9 3.93 -0.94 -12.04
N VAL A 10 3.61 0.09 -11.26
CA VAL A 10 2.23 0.36 -10.83
C VAL A 10 1.73 1.63 -11.48
N TRP A 11 0.55 1.55 -12.08
CA TRP A 11 -0.13 2.73 -12.59
C TRP A 11 -0.72 3.56 -11.43
N SER A 12 -0.33 4.83 -11.33
CA SER A 12 -0.74 5.74 -10.24
C SER A 12 -1.90 6.68 -10.61
N GLY A 13 -2.64 6.38 -11.68
CA GLY A 13 -3.76 7.20 -12.16
C GLY A 13 -3.36 8.32 -13.11
N ALA A 14 -2.13 8.82 -13.05
CA ALA A 14 -1.60 9.82 -13.98
C ALA A 14 -0.27 9.41 -14.66
N THR A 15 0.50 8.52 -14.02
CA THR A 15 1.78 8.05 -14.56
C THR A 15 2.10 6.62 -14.08
N TRP A 16 2.90 5.90 -14.86
CA TRP A 16 3.49 4.63 -14.46
C TRP A 16 4.64 4.89 -13.49
N ARG A 17 4.55 4.35 -12.27
CA ARG A 17 5.63 4.40 -11.29
C ARG A 17 6.36 3.07 -11.25
N GLN A 18 7.68 3.12 -11.39
CA GLN A 18 8.54 1.95 -11.26
C GLN A 18 9.09 1.92 -9.83
N PHE A 19 8.97 0.76 -9.19
CA PHE A 19 9.51 0.53 -7.86
C PHE A 19 10.77 -0.31 -7.98
N TYR A 20 11.85 0.21 -7.40
CA TYR A 20 13.13 -0.45 -7.32
C TYR A 20 13.39 -0.82 -5.87
N GLU A 21 13.95 -2.00 -5.64
CA GLU A 21 14.52 -2.36 -4.34
C GLU A 21 16.05 -2.39 -4.42
N PRO A 22 16.74 -1.92 -3.38
CA PRO A 22 18.15 -2.26 -3.23
C PRO A 22 18.26 -3.78 -3.07
N ILE A 23 19.15 -4.40 -3.84
CA ILE A 23 19.53 -5.80 -3.70
C ILE A 23 20.28 -5.92 -2.38
N THR A 24 19.51 -6.14 -1.32
CA THR A 24 20.03 -6.42 0.02
C THR A 24 19.95 -7.93 0.17
N PRO A 25 21.05 -8.64 0.50
CA PRO A 25 21.07 -10.11 0.53
C PRO A 25 20.26 -10.74 1.69
N ASP A 26 19.39 -9.98 2.38
CA ASP A 26 18.78 -10.41 3.63
C ASP A 26 17.39 -11.04 3.42
N ALA A 27 17.30 -12.32 3.80
CA ALA A 27 16.22 -13.27 3.53
C ALA A 27 14.93 -13.06 4.33
N ARG A 28 14.64 -11.81 4.76
CA ARG A 28 13.47 -11.48 5.60
C ARG A 28 12.39 -10.65 4.89
N ARG A 29 12.54 -10.37 3.59
CA ARG A 29 11.50 -9.66 2.83
C ARG A 29 10.36 -10.63 2.46
N PRO A 30 9.09 -10.30 2.71
CA PRO A 30 7.98 -11.14 2.27
C PRO A 30 8.00 -11.20 0.73
N LYS A 31 8.12 -12.42 0.18
CA LYS A 31 8.06 -12.67 -1.26
C LYS A 31 6.63 -12.45 -1.76
N GLY A 32 6.42 -11.52 -2.69
CA GLY A 32 5.11 -11.27 -3.30
C GLY A 32 5.03 -9.90 -3.99
N ALA A 33 4.06 -9.72 -4.90
CA ALA A 33 3.80 -8.42 -5.52
C ALA A 33 3.38 -7.40 -4.44
N LEU A 34 3.80 -6.14 -4.57
CA LEU A 34 3.49 -5.11 -3.56
C LEU A 34 1.98 -4.95 -3.36
N THR A 35 1.22 -5.16 -4.43
CA THR A 35 -0.25 -5.13 -4.41
C THR A 35 -0.83 -6.16 -3.42
N GLU A 36 -0.28 -7.37 -3.39
CA GLU A 36 -0.68 -8.43 -2.46
C GLU A 36 -0.19 -8.18 -1.05
N LEU A 37 1.01 -7.61 -0.89
CA LEU A 37 1.54 -7.23 0.42
C LEU A 37 0.70 -6.11 1.07
N VAL A 38 0.30 -5.11 0.27
CA VAL A 38 -0.62 -4.05 0.73
C VAL A 38 -1.95 -4.64 1.17
N PHE A 39 -2.49 -5.59 0.40
CA PHE A 39 -3.70 -6.29 0.81
C PHE A 39 -3.48 -7.08 2.10
N SER A 40 -2.39 -7.87 2.19
CA SER A 40 -2.06 -8.73 3.33
C SER A 40 -1.89 -7.94 4.65
N ALA A 41 -1.39 -6.70 4.56
CA ALA A 41 -1.19 -5.80 5.70
C ALA A 41 -2.46 -5.09 6.22
N THR A 42 -3.59 -5.22 5.52
CA THR A 42 -4.91 -4.76 6.01
C THR A 42 -5.63 -5.85 6.80
N SER A 43 -6.53 -5.45 7.70
CA SER A 43 -7.33 -6.38 8.51
C SER A 43 -8.83 -6.18 8.24
N VAL A 44 -9.62 -7.20 8.57
CA VAL A 44 -11.09 -7.15 8.56
C VAL A 44 -11.63 -6.32 9.72
N ASP A 45 -11.02 -6.45 10.89
CA ASP A 45 -11.57 -5.86 12.13
C ASP A 45 -10.96 -4.49 12.44
N GLU A 46 -9.98 -4.06 11.66
CA GLU A 46 -9.19 -2.88 11.97
C GLU A 46 -9.02 -1.96 10.77
N TRP A 47 -9.31 -0.68 11.00
CA TRP A 47 -9.06 0.40 10.07
C TRP A 47 -7.58 0.79 10.13
N ARG A 48 -6.92 0.85 8.97
CA ARG A 48 -5.49 1.19 8.85
C ARG A 48 -5.28 2.30 7.85
N THR A 49 -4.44 3.27 8.20
CA THR A 49 -3.98 4.30 7.28
C THR A 49 -2.96 3.74 6.29
N ALA A 50 -2.79 4.40 5.15
CA ALA A 50 -1.79 4.04 4.15
C ALA A 50 -0.36 4.12 4.73
N SER A 51 -0.13 4.98 5.72
CA SER A 51 1.15 5.11 6.40
C SER A 51 1.45 3.90 7.28
N GLU A 52 0.46 3.41 8.03
CA GLU A 52 0.60 2.17 8.82
C GLU A 52 0.80 0.96 7.91
N VAL A 53 0.03 0.85 6.83
CA VAL A 53 0.18 -0.24 5.85
C VAL A 53 1.57 -0.22 5.22
N SER A 54 2.06 0.97 4.84
CA SER A 54 3.42 1.17 4.34
C SER A 54 4.48 0.68 5.34
N GLN A 55 4.37 1.06 6.61
CA GLN A 55 5.29 0.64 7.66
C GLN A 55 5.28 -0.88 7.84
N ARG A 56 4.10 -1.52 7.81
CA ARG A 56 3.95 -2.97 7.97
C ARG A 56 4.61 -3.77 6.85
N ILE A 57 4.65 -3.25 5.62
CA ILE A 57 5.25 -3.95 4.48
C ILE A 57 6.71 -3.56 4.21
N GLY A 58 7.35 -2.87 5.14
CA GLY A 58 8.76 -2.50 5.04
C GLY A 58 9.03 -1.24 4.21
N GLY A 59 8.08 -0.31 4.15
CA GLY A 59 8.31 1.06 3.68
C GLY A 59 8.11 1.28 2.18
N CYS A 60 6.90 1.00 1.65
CA CYS A 60 6.53 1.56 0.35
C CYS A 60 6.09 3.03 0.50
N GLY A 61 6.24 3.89 -0.51
CA GLY A 61 5.79 5.27 -0.38
C GLY A 61 4.30 5.36 -0.01
N THR A 62 3.90 6.20 0.96
CA THR A 62 2.50 6.31 1.44
C THR A 62 1.50 6.58 0.32
N ALA A 63 1.91 7.35 -0.71
CA ALA A 63 1.09 7.58 -1.91
C ALA A 63 0.85 6.28 -2.72
N THR A 64 1.85 5.39 -2.78
CA THR A 64 1.74 4.08 -3.42
C THR A 64 0.83 3.17 -2.64
N ALA A 65 1.04 3.07 -1.31
CA ALA A 65 0.14 2.32 -0.43
C ALA A 65 -1.31 2.79 -0.61
N SER A 66 -1.54 4.11 -0.56
CA SER A 66 -2.87 4.69 -0.78
C SER A 66 -3.45 4.34 -2.15
N SER A 67 -2.65 4.36 -3.21
CA SER A 67 -3.12 4.02 -4.56
C SER A 67 -3.52 2.54 -4.67
N LEU A 68 -2.73 1.64 -4.08
CA LEU A 68 -3.01 0.21 -4.07
C LEU A 68 -4.23 -0.12 -3.19
N LEU A 69 -4.36 0.51 -2.03
CA LEU A 69 -5.53 0.38 -1.17
C LEU A 69 -6.80 0.88 -1.85
N SER A 70 -6.75 2.02 -2.55
CA SER A 70 -7.88 2.51 -3.34
C SER A 70 -8.28 1.57 -4.48
N ARG A 71 -7.31 0.91 -5.14
CA ARG A 71 -7.62 -0.12 -6.15
C ARG A 71 -8.35 -1.32 -5.55
N TRP A 72 -7.93 -1.78 -4.38
CA TRP A 72 -8.64 -2.86 -3.69
C TRP A 72 -10.02 -2.44 -3.22
N ALA A 73 -10.21 -1.17 -2.86
CA ALA A 73 -11.52 -0.62 -2.55
C ALA A 73 -12.43 -0.57 -3.78
N GLN A 74 -11.91 -0.16 -4.94
CA GLN A 74 -12.65 -0.21 -6.22
C GLN A 74 -13.06 -1.64 -6.61
N ARG A 75 -12.28 -2.65 -6.19
CA ARG A 75 -12.60 -4.07 -6.39
C ARG A 75 -13.57 -4.63 -5.34
N GLY A 76 -14.08 -3.81 -4.43
CA GLY A 76 -14.98 -4.23 -3.35
C GLY A 76 -14.33 -5.15 -2.31
N ARG A 77 -12.99 -5.22 -2.27
CA ARG A 77 -12.24 -6.04 -1.31
C ARG A 77 -11.88 -5.26 -0.05
N LEU A 78 -11.74 -3.94 -0.19
CA LEU A 78 -11.56 -3.02 0.92
C LEU A 78 -12.69 -2.00 0.92
N GLU A 79 -12.92 -1.40 2.08
CA GLU A 79 -13.68 -0.16 2.21
C GLU A 79 -12.75 0.91 2.77
N HIS A 80 -13.07 2.17 2.51
CA HIS A 80 -12.30 3.30 2.96
C HIS A 80 -13.21 4.36 3.59
N ARG A 81 -12.68 5.07 4.58
CA ARG A 81 -13.36 6.21 5.21
C ARG A 81 -12.36 7.31 5.50
N VAL A 82 -12.85 8.54 5.62
CA VAL A 82 -12.04 9.67 6.07
C VAL A 82 -11.88 9.55 7.59
N ARG A 83 -10.64 9.38 8.06
CA ARG A 83 -10.32 9.39 9.50
C ARG A 83 -10.35 10.81 10.05
N ARG A 84 -9.62 11.71 9.39
CA ARG A 84 -9.55 13.13 9.72
C ARG A 84 -9.07 13.93 8.52
N ARG A 85 -9.20 15.26 8.60
CA ARG A 85 -8.51 16.15 7.67
C ARG A 85 -7.17 16.53 8.25
N LEU A 86 -6.14 16.42 7.43
CA LEU A 86 -4.80 16.91 7.76
C LEU A 86 -4.80 18.43 7.74
N SER A 87 -3.79 19.03 8.37
CA SER A 87 -3.58 20.49 8.42
C SER A 87 -3.45 21.15 7.05
N ASN A 88 -3.08 20.37 6.02
CA ASN A 88 -3.06 20.82 4.61
C ASN A 88 -4.41 20.67 3.89
N GLY A 89 -5.49 20.40 4.62
CA GLY A 89 -6.85 20.22 4.08
C GLY A 89 -7.11 18.87 3.41
N ARG A 90 -6.09 18.03 3.19
CA ARG A 90 -6.25 16.71 2.56
C ARG A 90 -6.90 15.73 3.53
N PRO A 91 -7.83 14.88 3.06
CA PRO A 91 -8.36 13.81 3.88
C PRO A 91 -7.28 12.75 4.14
N GLU A 92 -7.08 12.40 5.40
CA GLU A 92 -6.39 11.18 5.80
C GLU A 92 -7.43 10.06 5.80
N ASN A 93 -7.28 9.13 4.85
CA ASN A 93 -8.17 7.98 4.75
C ASN A 93 -7.62 6.81 5.57
N GLU A 94 -8.53 5.97 6.02
CA GLU A 94 -8.25 4.65 6.55
C GLU A 94 -8.98 3.60 5.71
N TRP A 95 -8.40 2.41 5.64
CA TRP A 95 -8.89 1.28 4.87
C TRP A 95 -9.07 0.06 5.76
N ARG A 96 -10.09 -0.73 5.47
CA ARG A 96 -10.42 -1.99 6.16
C ARG A 96 -10.83 -3.04 5.14
N ARG A 97 -10.56 -4.32 5.40
CA ARG A 97 -11.04 -5.41 4.53
C ARG A 97 -12.54 -5.60 4.68
N VAL A 98 -13.18 -5.81 3.54
CA VAL A 98 -14.58 -6.23 3.49
C VAL A 98 -14.61 -7.75 3.53
N VAL A 99 -15.31 -8.31 4.52
CA VAL A 99 -15.66 -9.74 4.49
C VAL A 99 -16.81 -9.91 3.53
N VAL A 100 -16.53 -10.53 2.39
CA VAL A 100 -17.59 -11.04 1.52
C VAL A 100 -18.18 -12.25 2.25
N ARG A 101 -19.43 -12.11 2.70
CA ARG A 101 -20.21 -13.22 3.27
C ARG A 101 -20.73 -14.13 2.18
#